data_AF-A0A0T5NSV8-F1
#
_entry.id   AF-A0A0T5NSV8-F1
#
_cell.length_a   1.000
_cell.length_b   1.000
_cell.length_c   1.000
_cell.angle_alpha   90.00
_cell.angle_beta   90.00
_cell.angle_gamma   90.00
#
_symmetry.space_group_name_H-M   'P 1'
#
loop_
_entity.id
_entity.type
_entity.pdbx_description
1 polymer ?
#
loop_
_entity_poly.entity_id
_entity_poly.type
_entity_poly.pdbx_seq_one_letter_code
_entity_poly.pdbx_strand_id
1 'polypeptide(L)' 'EDGVIRVSGVNRQWVLRLGEEVVCIEAIPPAEAAS' A
#
# COMPACT_ATOMS: atom_id res chain seq x y z
N GLU A 1 13.22 11.54 3.15
CA GLU A 1 11.75 11.48 3.05
C GLU A 1 11.25 10.77 4.29
N ASP A 2 11.07 11.54 5.35
CA ASP A 2 10.63 11.03 6.65
C ASP A 2 9.28 10.32 6.48
N GLY A 3 9.20 9.07 6.94
CA GLY A 3 7.98 8.25 6.86
C GLY A 3 7.81 7.43 5.57
N VAL A 4 8.77 7.45 4.63
CA VAL A 4 8.71 6.58 3.43
C VAL A 4 9.40 5.25 3.69
N ILE A 5 8.64 4.15 3.58
CA ILE A 5 9.18 2.78 3.62
C ILE A 5 9.26 2.27 2.18
N ARG A 6 10.47 1.87 1.75
CA ARG A 6 10.69 1.24 0.44
C ARG A 6 10.80 -0.25 0.63
N VAL A 7 10.07 -1.02 -0.17
CA VAL A 7 10.05 -2.48 -0.13
C VAL A 7 10.40 -3.04 -1.51
N SER A 8 11.20 -4.11 -1.54
CA SER A 8 11.51 -4.85 -2.75
C SER A 8 10.45 -5.94 -2.94
N GLY A 9 9.34 -5.59 -3.58
CA GLY A 9 8.25 -6.51 -3.91
C GLY A 9 7.06 -5.77 -4.48
N VAL A 10 6.39 -6.36 -5.46
CA VAL A 10 5.16 -5.80 -6.04
C VAL A 10 3.98 -6.62 -5.53
N ASN A 11 3.18 -6.02 -4.66
CA ASN A 11 1.90 -6.55 -4.24
C ASN A 11 0.84 -5.45 -4.35
N ARG A 12 -0.39 -5.84 -4.65
CA ARG A 12 -1.53 -4.92 -4.68
C ARG A 12 -2.11 -4.69 -3.30
N GLN A 13 -1.84 -5.57 -2.35
CA GLN A 13 -2.34 -5.51 -0.99
C GLN A 13 -1.19 -5.68 -0.01
N TRP A 14 -1.19 -4.84 1.01
CA TRP A 14 -0.17 -4.80 2.05
C TRP A 14 -0.82 -4.67 3.41
N VAL A 15 -0.11 -5.15 4.42
CA VAL A 15 -0.52 -5.03 5.82
C VAL A 15 0.61 -4.36 6.59
N LEU A 16 0.33 -3.18 7.13
CA LEU A 16 1.22 -2.49 8.06
C LEU A 16 0.78 -2.79 9.50
N ARG A 17 1.70 -3.30 10.32
CA ARG A 17 1.47 -3.56 11.74
C ARG A 17 2.14 -2.48 12.58
N LEU A 18 1.35 -1.79 13.40
CA LEU A 18 1.80 -0.74 14.32
C LEU A 18 1.53 -1.20 15.75
N GLY A 19 2.43 -2.03 16.29
CA GLY A 19 2.20 -2.71 17.56
C GLY A 19 1.00 -3.67 17.45
N GLU A 20 -0.10 -3.33 18.12
CA GLU A 20 -1.36 -4.10 18.09
C GLU A 20 -2.30 -3.65 16.96
N GLU A 21 -2.06 -2.50 16.34
CA GLU A 21 -2.90 -1.98 15.25
C GLU A 21 -2.50 -2.58 13.89
N VAL A 22 -3.50 -2.83 13.05
CA VAL A 22 -3.34 -3.38 11.70
C VAL A 22 -4.00 -2.45 10.70
N VAL A 23 -3.19 -1.96 9.75
CA VAL A 23 -3.64 -1.12 8.65
C VAL A 23 -3.52 -1.90 7.34
N CYS A 24 -4.66 -2.09 6.68
CA CYS A 24 -4.73 -2.69 5.34
C CYS A 24 -4.53 -1.60 4.30
N ILE A 25 -3.58 -1.81 3.39
CA ILE A 25 -3.24 -0.88 2.32
C ILE A 25 -3.48 -1.59 1.00
N GLU A 26 -4.31 -1.01 0.15
CA GLU A 26 -4.60 -1.54 -1.17
C GLU A 26 -4.20 -0.52 -2.24
N ALA A 27 -3.52 -1.01 -3.28
CA ALA A 27 -3.20 -0.21 -4.44
C ALA A 27 -4.50 0.13 -5.18
N ILE A 28 -4.77 1.43 -5.30
CA ILE A 28 -5.84 1.91 -6.15
C ILE A 28 -5.51 1.46 -7.58
N PRO A 29 -6.38 0.67 -8.24
CA PRO A 29 -6.13 0.30 -9.63
C PRO A 29 -5.93 1.59 -10.42
N PRO A 30 -4.99 1.63 -11.38
CA PRO A 30 -4.93 2.76 -12.29
C PRO A 30 -6.34 2.94 -12.86
N ALA A 31 -6.89 4.15 -12.74
CA ALA A 31 -8.17 4.46 -13.34
C ALA A 31 -8.03 4.11 -14.82
N GLU A 32 -8.59 2.98 -15.23
CA GLU A 32 -8.84 2.71 -16.63
C GLU A 32 -9.58 3.95 -17.12
N ALA A 33 -8.98 4.64 -18.10
CA ALA A 33 -9.51 5.87 -18.66
C ALA A 33 -11.02 5.70 -18.80
N ALA A 34 -11.81 6.42 -17.99
CA ALA A 34 -13.25 6.41 -18.11
C ALA A 34 -13.57 6.85 -19.54
N SER A 35 -13.90 5.88 -20.39
CA SER A 35 -14.26 6.06 -21.79
C SER A 35 -15.47 5.19 -22.10
#